data_AF-R5KI50-F1
#
_entry.id   AF-R5KI50-F1
#
_cell.length_a   1.000
_cell.length_b   1.000
_cell.length_c   1.000
_cell.angle_alpha   90.00
_cell.angle_beta   90.00
_cell.angle_gamma   90.00
#
_symmetry.space_group_name_H-M   'P 1'
#
loop_
_entity.id
_entity.type
_entity.pdbx_description
1 polymer ?
#
loop_
_entity_poly.entity_id
_entity_poly.type
_entity_poly.pdbx_seq_one_letter_code
_entity_poly.pdbx_strand_id
1 'polypeptide(L)'
;MSKKRVYALLVEPKSKPKITAFDTGETAISEIVGGEYGSIFFPDDKVTILYNKDGVKDGHTLNRVVRKSVKKEKEMPYTDLKNLFRKAEDSGNHIAGYITFTEDSFDKKYPLESRTYIVCSNNKAFQSGMGGYSIYGSSVDESDPLVRLEMYMRDEQGGADGWIIERCFIKEEVPVIDIIVADNFLVCYSPSGINTYEDIPQELVDKYFKKFEKPDKFYRNTNGEIAVINENHRKKDEIER
;
A
#
# COMPACT_ATOMS: atom_id res chain seq x y z
N MET A 1 33.93 -15.98 9.33
CA MET A 1 32.46 -16.08 9.47
C MET A 1 31.90 -16.50 8.13
N SER A 2 31.06 -17.53 8.07
CA SER A 2 30.48 -18.02 6.81
C SER A 2 29.63 -16.91 6.18
N LYS A 3 29.97 -16.51 4.95
CA LYS A 3 29.17 -15.58 4.15
C LYS A 3 27.80 -16.21 3.92
N LYS A 4 26.75 -15.65 4.54
CA LYS A 4 25.37 -16.12 4.32
C LYS A 4 24.97 -15.64 2.93
N ARG A 5 24.74 -16.58 2.01
CA ARG A 5 24.31 -16.29 0.65
C ARG A 5 22.80 -16.51 0.59
N VAL A 6 22.06 -15.54 0.07
CA VAL A 6 20.60 -15.62 -0.07
C VAL A 6 20.18 -15.12 -1.45
N TYR A 7 18.96 -15.47 -1.86
CA TYR A 7 18.36 -15.03 -3.11
C TYR A 7 17.57 -13.73 -2.95
N ALA A 8 17.77 -12.80 -3.89
CA ALA A 8 17.06 -11.55 -4.01
C ALA A 8 16.74 -11.24 -5.48
N LEU A 9 15.89 -10.24 -5.71
CA LEU A 9 15.66 -9.72 -7.06
C LEU A 9 16.63 -8.55 -7.33
N LEU A 10 17.49 -8.70 -8.33
CA LEU A 10 18.37 -7.66 -8.82
C LEU A 10 17.67 -6.89 -9.95
N VAL A 11 17.67 -5.57 -9.84
CA VAL A 11 17.14 -4.68 -10.86
C VAL A 11 18.27 -3.81 -11.40
N GLU A 12 18.65 -4.07 -12.65
CA GLU A 12 19.68 -3.31 -13.36
C GLU A 12 19.05 -2.19 -14.21
N PRO A 13 19.77 -1.09 -14.45
CA PRO A 13 19.31 -0.06 -15.36
C PRO A 13 18.90 -0.63 -16.72
N LYS A 14 17.77 -0.15 -17.26
CA LYS A 14 17.25 -0.48 -18.60
C LYS A 14 16.96 -1.96 -18.85
N SER A 15 17.03 -2.80 -17.83
CA SER A 15 16.86 -4.26 -17.95
C SER A 15 15.65 -4.75 -17.14
N LYS A 16 15.17 -5.94 -17.47
CA LYS A 16 14.17 -6.64 -16.65
C LYS A 16 14.83 -7.14 -15.35
N PRO A 17 14.09 -7.19 -14.23
CA PRO A 17 14.58 -7.78 -13.00
C PRO A 17 15.02 -9.24 -13.18
N LYS A 18 15.97 -9.72 -12.38
CA LYS A 18 16.38 -11.12 -12.37
C LYS A 18 16.68 -11.59 -10.95
N ILE A 19 16.41 -12.86 -10.66
CA ILE A 19 16.81 -13.46 -9.39
C ILE A 19 18.34 -13.57 -9.38
N THR A 20 18.96 -13.19 -8.27
CA THR A 20 20.40 -13.35 -8.04
C THR A 20 20.67 -13.87 -6.64
N ALA A 21 21.77 -14.60 -6.48
CA ALA A 21 22.31 -14.92 -5.16
C ALA A 21 23.34 -13.86 -4.76
N PHE A 22 23.26 -13.34 -3.54
CA PHE A 22 24.22 -12.35 -3.03
C PHE A 22 24.67 -12.69 -1.62
N ASP A 23 25.85 -12.17 -1.26
CA ASP A 23 26.39 -12.23 0.09
C ASP A 23 25.81 -11.07 0.91
N THR A 24 25.29 -11.36 2.10
CA THR A 24 24.63 -10.36 2.95
C THR A 24 25.60 -9.40 3.65
N GLY A 25 26.92 -9.53 3.45
CA GLY A 25 27.90 -8.60 3.98
C GLY A 25 27.84 -7.22 3.30
N GLU A 26 28.07 -6.17 4.09
CA GLU A 26 27.98 -4.76 3.64
C GLU A 26 28.81 -4.48 2.38
N THR A 27 30.06 -4.97 2.33
CA THR A 27 30.95 -4.79 1.17
C THR A 27 30.35 -5.38 -0.11
N ALA A 28 29.77 -6.58 -0.03
CA ALA A 28 29.19 -7.24 -1.19
C ALA A 28 27.92 -6.52 -1.68
N ILE A 29 27.11 -5.99 -0.76
CA ILE A 29 25.95 -5.17 -1.09
C ILE A 29 26.39 -3.88 -1.79
N SER A 30 27.37 -3.17 -1.22
CA SER A 30 27.92 -1.93 -1.79
C SER A 30 28.50 -2.13 -3.18
N GLU A 31 29.22 -3.23 -3.42
CA GLU A 31 29.72 -3.60 -4.75
C GLU A 31 28.58 -3.83 -5.76
N ILE A 32 27.50 -4.50 -5.34
CA ILE A 32 26.36 -4.78 -6.22
C ILE A 32 25.63 -3.49 -6.60
N VAL A 33 25.34 -2.63 -5.64
CA VAL A 33 24.58 -1.39 -5.88
C VAL A 33 25.46 -0.27 -6.46
N GLY A 34 26.78 -0.41 -6.40
CA GLY A 34 27.74 0.52 -7.00
C GLY A 34 28.17 1.68 -6.10
N GLY A 35 28.09 1.53 -4.77
CA GLY A 35 28.46 2.59 -3.82
C GLY A 35 27.97 2.34 -2.40
N GLU A 36 28.03 3.36 -1.54
CA GLU A 36 27.44 3.27 -0.21
C GLU A 36 25.91 3.10 -0.33
N TYR A 37 25.36 2.09 0.35
CA TYR A 37 23.96 1.74 0.16
C TYR A 37 23.04 2.39 1.20
N GLY A 38 21.87 2.82 0.75
CA GLY A 38 20.71 3.14 1.58
C GLY A 38 19.69 2.01 1.59
N SER A 39 18.65 2.13 2.41
CA SER A 39 17.58 1.13 2.47
C SER A 39 16.18 1.74 2.56
N ILE A 40 15.21 1.09 1.93
CA ILE A 40 13.78 1.43 2.00
C ILE A 40 13.02 0.17 2.42
N PHE A 41 12.46 0.17 3.63
CA PHE A 41 11.69 -0.96 4.16
C PHE A 41 10.19 -0.84 3.86
N PHE A 42 9.60 -1.93 3.36
CA PHE A 42 8.19 -2.13 3.07
C PHE A 42 7.62 -3.13 4.07
N PRO A 43 6.91 -2.67 5.13
CA PRO A 43 6.50 -3.52 6.24
C PRO A 43 5.47 -4.59 5.84
N ASP A 44 4.51 -4.23 4.97
CA ASP A 44 3.44 -5.14 4.52
C ASP A 44 4.01 -6.39 3.83
N ASP A 45 5.07 -6.22 3.05
CA ASP A 45 5.76 -7.31 2.33
C ASP A 45 6.96 -7.87 3.09
N LYS A 46 7.37 -7.21 4.19
CA LYS A 46 8.66 -7.41 4.87
C LYS A 46 9.83 -7.43 3.88
N VAL A 47 9.86 -6.45 2.98
CA VAL A 47 10.86 -6.31 1.92
C VAL A 47 11.70 -5.07 2.16
N THR A 48 13.01 -5.18 1.96
CA THR A 48 13.93 -4.06 1.95
C THR A 48 14.50 -3.87 0.55
N ILE A 49 14.37 -2.65 0.01
CA ILE A 49 15.11 -2.25 -1.20
C ILE A 49 16.45 -1.65 -0.78
N LEU A 50 17.54 -2.19 -1.31
CA LEU A 50 18.91 -1.70 -1.10
C LEU A 50 19.40 -1.03 -2.38
N TYR A 51 19.85 0.22 -2.28
CA TYR A 51 20.18 1.05 -3.44
C TYR A 51 21.40 1.93 -3.13
N ASN A 52 22.12 2.39 -4.15
CA ASN A 52 23.19 3.37 -3.96
C ASN A 52 22.60 4.72 -3.52
N LYS A 53 22.91 5.15 -2.30
CA LYS A 53 22.29 6.34 -1.68
C LYS A 53 22.73 7.66 -2.35
N ASP A 54 23.94 7.68 -2.91
CA ASP A 54 24.54 8.87 -3.53
C ASP A 54 24.47 8.79 -5.07
N GLY A 55 24.10 7.65 -5.65
CA GLY A 55 24.19 7.42 -7.10
C GLY A 55 23.48 8.46 -7.96
N VAL A 56 22.30 8.96 -7.56
CA VAL A 56 21.62 10.03 -8.30
C VAL A 56 22.39 11.35 -8.24
N LYS A 57 22.90 11.69 -7.06
CA LYS A 57 23.69 12.92 -6.82
C LYS A 57 25.01 12.87 -7.60
N ASP A 58 25.61 11.70 -7.67
CA ASP A 58 26.88 11.45 -8.35
C ASP A 58 26.72 11.26 -9.88
N GLY A 59 25.49 11.34 -10.40
CA GLY A 59 25.21 11.33 -11.83
C GLY A 59 25.22 9.94 -12.48
N HIS A 60 25.05 8.90 -11.67
CA HIS A 60 24.98 7.52 -12.15
C HIS A 60 23.72 7.26 -12.99
N THR A 61 23.67 6.09 -13.62
CA THR A 61 22.57 5.77 -14.54
C THR A 61 21.28 5.59 -13.76
N LEU A 62 20.31 6.49 -13.95
CA LEU A 62 18.99 6.38 -13.34
C LEU A 62 18.31 5.05 -13.73
N ASN A 63 17.70 4.39 -12.77
CA ASN A 63 17.16 3.04 -12.94
C ASN A 63 15.64 3.00 -12.80
N ARG A 64 15.12 3.20 -11.59
CA ARG A 64 13.66 3.17 -11.31
C ARG A 64 13.28 4.25 -10.30
N VAL A 65 11.99 4.56 -10.27
CA VAL A 65 11.35 5.23 -9.14
C VAL A 65 10.82 4.17 -8.19
N VAL A 66 11.32 4.19 -6.97
CA VAL A 66 10.79 3.41 -5.87
C VAL A 66 9.78 4.27 -5.13
N ARG A 67 8.50 3.92 -5.31
CA ARG A 67 7.38 4.53 -4.57
C ARG A 67 7.05 3.74 -3.32
N LYS A 68 7.02 4.43 -2.18
CA LYS A 68 6.45 3.94 -0.93
C LYS A 68 5.21 4.77 -0.59
N SER A 69 4.06 4.12 -0.66
CA SER A 69 2.79 4.68 -0.18
C SER A 69 2.58 4.30 1.27
N VAL A 70 1.92 5.17 2.03
CA VAL A 70 1.31 4.81 3.32
C VAL A 70 -0.19 4.93 3.19
N LYS A 71 -0.92 4.15 3.97
CA LYS A 71 -2.36 4.31 4.12
C LYS A 71 -2.61 5.43 5.12
N LYS A 72 -3.16 6.55 4.65
CA LYS A 72 -3.58 7.66 5.50
C LYS A 72 -5.09 7.57 5.73
N GLU A 73 -5.51 7.76 6.97
CA GLU A 73 -6.93 7.89 7.30
C GLU A 73 -7.42 9.27 6.85
N LYS A 74 -8.50 9.26 6.08
CA LYS A 74 -9.24 10.46 5.72
C LYS A 74 -10.62 10.37 6.36
N GLU A 75 -10.78 11.09 7.45
CA GLU A 75 -12.03 11.16 8.18
C GLU A 75 -13.07 11.95 7.40
N MET A 76 -14.33 11.55 7.57
CA MET A 76 -15.49 12.20 6.96
C MET A 76 -16.76 11.93 7.77
N PRO A 77 -17.81 12.76 7.64
CA PRO A 77 -19.13 12.44 8.14
C PRO A 77 -19.67 11.12 7.58
N TYR A 78 -20.53 10.43 8.33
CA TYR A 78 -21.15 9.20 7.88
C TYR A 78 -21.97 9.38 6.59
N THR A 79 -22.65 10.51 6.43
CA THR A 79 -23.38 10.86 5.20
C THR A 79 -22.46 10.90 3.97
N ASP A 80 -21.25 11.44 4.14
CA ASP A 80 -20.28 11.56 3.07
C ASP A 80 -19.68 10.21 2.71
N LEU A 81 -19.45 9.34 3.71
CA LEU A 81 -19.05 7.95 3.47
C LEU A 81 -20.11 7.19 2.65
N LYS A 82 -21.39 7.32 3.00
CA LYS A 82 -22.50 6.70 2.24
C LYS A 82 -22.54 7.19 0.80
N ASN A 83 -22.38 8.50 0.60
CA ASN A 83 -22.37 9.08 -0.75
C ASN A 83 -21.15 8.64 -1.56
N LEU A 84 -19.99 8.51 -0.92
CA LEU A 84 -18.78 7.99 -1.54
C LEU A 84 -18.97 6.53 -1.98
N PHE A 85 -19.55 5.68 -1.12
CA PHE A 85 -19.87 4.31 -1.47
C PHE A 85 -20.83 4.20 -2.64
N ARG A 86 -21.93 4.97 -2.64
CA ARG A 86 -22.88 4.98 -3.77
C ARG A 86 -22.22 5.37 -5.09
N LYS A 87 -21.42 6.44 -5.09
CA LYS A 87 -20.66 6.86 -6.27
C LYS A 87 -19.69 5.79 -6.76
N ALA A 88 -19.02 5.08 -5.83
CA ALA A 88 -18.14 3.97 -6.19
C ALA A 88 -18.94 2.86 -6.91
N GLU A 89 -20.05 2.41 -6.33
CA GLU A 89 -20.89 1.36 -6.94
C GLU A 89 -21.51 1.79 -8.28
N ASP A 90 -21.99 3.03 -8.39
CA ASP A 90 -22.53 3.59 -9.64
C ASP A 90 -21.47 3.66 -10.75
N SER A 91 -20.19 3.71 -10.39
CA SER A 91 -19.05 3.67 -11.33
C SER A 91 -18.47 2.27 -11.54
N GLY A 92 -19.10 1.23 -10.98
CA GLY A 92 -18.63 -0.16 -11.08
C GLY A 92 -17.35 -0.45 -10.30
N ASN A 93 -17.04 0.36 -9.28
CA ASN A 93 -15.88 0.18 -8.41
C ASN A 93 -16.31 -0.15 -6.98
N HIS A 94 -15.52 -0.98 -6.30
CA HIS A 94 -15.77 -1.35 -4.91
C HIS A 94 -14.68 -0.81 -3.99
N ILE A 95 -15.08 -0.11 -2.94
CA ILE A 95 -14.18 0.48 -1.96
C ILE A 95 -14.58 0.05 -0.54
N ALA A 96 -13.62 0.15 0.38
CA ALA A 96 -13.84 -0.10 1.79
C ALA A 96 -13.71 1.21 2.59
N GLY A 97 -14.57 1.34 3.60
CA GLY A 97 -14.51 2.39 4.61
C GLY A 97 -14.58 1.78 6.01
N TYR A 98 -14.43 2.64 7.00
CA TYR A 98 -14.32 2.27 8.39
C TYR A 98 -15.29 3.11 9.20
N ILE A 99 -16.01 2.47 10.12
CA ILE A 99 -16.94 3.11 11.04
C ILE A 99 -16.48 2.74 12.45
N THR A 100 -16.04 3.72 13.22
CA THR A 100 -15.70 3.56 14.63
C THR A 100 -16.91 3.97 15.48
N PHE A 101 -17.34 3.09 16.37
CA PHE A 101 -18.40 3.37 17.34
C PHE A 101 -17.82 3.86 18.67
N THR A 102 -18.55 4.72 19.37
CA THR A 102 -18.16 5.22 20.69
C THR A 102 -18.08 4.10 21.72
N GLU A 103 -17.28 4.28 22.78
CA GLU A 103 -17.15 3.27 23.85
C GLU A 103 -18.48 2.98 24.57
N ASP A 104 -19.35 3.99 24.70
CA ASP A 104 -20.66 3.89 25.37
C ASP A 104 -21.74 3.22 24.51
N SER A 105 -21.43 2.83 23.26
CA SER A 105 -22.30 1.99 22.43
C SER A 105 -22.37 0.54 22.90
N PHE A 106 -21.53 0.13 23.86
CA PHE A 106 -21.35 -1.26 24.27
C PHE A 106 -21.47 -1.45 25.79
N ASP A 107 -21.89 -2.64 26.21
CA ASP A 107 -22.05 -3.00 27.63
C ASP A 107 -20.72 -3.11 28.40
N LYS A 108 -19.59 -3.13 27.68
CA LYS A 108 -18.25 -3.14 28.24
C LYS A 108 -17.29 -2.39 27.35
N LYS A 109 -16.13 -2.03 27.90
CA LYS A 109 -15.07 -1.38 27.13
C LYS A 109 -14.44 -2.35 26.14
N TYR A 110 -14.32 -1.89 24.90
CA TYR A 110 -13.66 -2.59 23.80
C TYR A 110 -12.47 -1.77 23.29
N PRO A 111 -11.36 -2.42 22.88
CA PRO A 111 -10.28 -1.76 22.16
C PRO A 111 -10.77 -1.02 20.90
N LEU A 112 -10.00 -0.03 20.45
CA LEU A 112 -10.33 0.78 19.28
C LEU A 112 -10.58 -0.10 18.04
N GLU A 113 -9.76 -1.13 17.80
CA GLU A 113 -9.93 -2.02 16.65
C GLU A 113 -11.21 -2.87 16.74
N SER A 114 -11.59 -3.33 17.94
CA SER A 114 -12.81 -4.14 18.13
C SER A 114 -14.10 -3.33 17.95
N ARG A 115 -14.06 -2.02 18.20
CA ARG A 115 -15.18 -1.10 17.98
C ARG A 115 -15.13 -0.36 16.63
N THR A 116 -14.15 -0.68 15.78
CA THR A 116 -14.02 -0.13 14.43
C THR A 116 -14.34 -1.21 13.41
N TYR A 117 -15.32 -0.98 12.55
CA TYR A 117 -15.78 -1.95 11.57
C TYR A 117 -15.39 -1.54 10.16
N ILE A 118 -14.87 -2.51 9.40
CA ILE A 118 -14.64 -2.40 7.97
C ILE A 118 -15.96 -2.67 7.26
N VAL A 119 -16.38 -1.74 6.41
CA VAL A 119 -17.61 -1.80 5.62
C VAL A 119 -17.28 -1.60 4.15
N CYS A 120 -17.77 -2.47 3.29
CA CYS A 120 -17.57 -2.37 1.84
C CYS A 120 -18.75 -1.67 1.15
N SER A 121 -18.47 -0.93 0.08
CA SER A 121 -19.48 -0.25 -0.73
C SER A 121 -20.43 -1.22 -1.46
N ASN A 122 -20.00 -2.46 -1.70
CA ASN A 122 -20.83 -3.50 -2.31
C ASN A 122 -21.91 -4.09 -1.36
N ASN A 123 -22.16 -3.44 -0.23
CA ASN A 123 -23.35 -3.66 0.57
C ASN A 123 -24.61 -3.18 -0.17
N LYS A 124 -25.73 -3.85 0.04
CA LYS A 124 -27.00 -3.51 -0.65
C LYS A 124 -27.45 -2.08 -0.37
N ALA A 125 -27.18 -1.55 0.82
CA ALA A 125 -27.52 -0.18 1.21
C ALA A 125 -26.91 0.92 0.31
N PHE A 126 -25.87 0.61 -0.45
CA PHE A 126 -25.15 1.58 -1.27
C PHE A 126 -25.26 1.31 -2.78
N GLN A 127 -26.00 0.28 -3.19
CA GLN A 127 -26.24 -0.05 -4.60
C GLN A 127 -27.64 0.36 -5.04
N SER A 128 -27.74 0.96 -6.23
CA SER A 128 -29.03 1.30 -6.84
C SER A 128 -29.76 0.05 -7.36
N GLY A 129 -31.09 0.03 -7.26
CA GLY A 129 -31.94 -1.06 -7.80
C GLY A 129 -31.95 -2.37 -7.01
N MET A 130 -31.25 -2.44 -5.87
CA MET A 130 -31.23 -3.64 -5.02
C MET A 130 -32.50 -3.75 -4.17
N GLY A 131 -33.05 -4.96 -4.11
CA GLY A 131 -34.12 -5.31 -3.17
C GLY A 131 -33.58 -5.49 -1.75
N GLY A 132 -34.10 -4.70 -0.81
CA GLY A 132 -33.74 -4.73 0.61
C GLY A 132 -32.62 -3.76 1.00
N TYR A 133 -32.30 -3.73 2.30
CA TYR A 133 -31.31 -2.83 2.89
C TYR A 133 -30.43 -3.61 3.86
N SER A 134 -29.11 -3.55 3.68
CA SER A 134 -28.15 -4.21 4.58
C SER A 134 -26.79 -3.55 4.52
N ILE A 135 -26.14 -3.42 5.68
CA ILE A 135 -24.78 -2.92 5.88
C ILE A 135 -24.05 -3.95 6.75
N TYR A 136 -23.38 -4.89 6.08
CA TYR A 136 -22.48 -5.82 6.73
C TYR A 136 -21.12 -5.17 6.96
N GLY A 137 -20.55 -5.42 8.14
CA GLY A 137 -19.16 -5.10 8.44
C GLY A 137 -18.53 -6.10 9.39
N SER A 138 -17.21 -6.09 9.47
CA SER A 138 -16.42 -6.88 10.41
C SER A 138 -15.52 -5.97 11.22
N SER A 139 -15.32 -6.25 12.50
CA SER A 139 -14.36 -5.47 13.31
C SER A 139 -12.94 -5.57 12.72
N VAL A 140 -12.13 -4.52 12.91
CA VAL A 140 -10.77 -4.44 12.35
C VAL A 140 -9.85 -5.52 12.94
N ASP A 141 -10.10 -5.93 14.18
CA ASP A 141 -9.38 -7.02 14.83
C ASP A 141 -9.99 -8.41 14.58
N GLU A 142 -11.02 -8.48 13.73
CA GLU A 142 -11.74 -9.71 13.34
C GLU A 142 -12.45 -10.44 14.50
N SER A 143 -12.55 -9.84 15.68
CA SER A 143 -13.25 -10.41 16.83
C SER A 143 -14.77 -10.49 16.65
N ASP A 144 -15.35 -9.66 15.77
CA ASP A 144 -16.79 -9.65 15.47
C ASP A 144 -17.02 -9.55 13.94
N PRO A 145 -17.03 -10.69 13.23
CA PRO A 145 -17.15 -10.73 11.78
C PRO A 145 -18.61 -10.75 11.28
N LEU A 146 -18.86 -10.11 10.13
CA LEU A 146 -20.12 -10.17 9.37
C LEU A 146 -21.37 -9.67 10.13
N VAL A 147 -21.19 -8.65 10.98
CA VAL A 147 -22.29 -8.01 11.71
C VAL A 147 -23.18 -7.23 10.77
N ARG A 148 -24.51 -7.38 10.94
CA ARG A 148 -25.52 -6.53 10.31
C ARG A 148 -25.61 -5.18 11.02
N LEU A 149 -24.65 -4.31 10.73
CA LEU A 149 -24.50 -3.02 11.41
C LEU A 149 -25.74 -2.14 11.29
N GLU A 150 -26.48 -2.22 10.19
CA GLU A 150 -27.68 -1.39 10.02
C GLU A 150 -28.73 -1.63 11.10
N MET A 151 -28.75 -2.82 11.72
CA MET A 151 -29.69 -3.15 12.80
C MET A 151 -29.26 -2.59 14.16
N TYR A 152 -28.00 -2.19 14.31
CA TYR A 152 -27.46 -1.70 15.57
C TYR A 152 -27.21 -0.19 15.53
N MET A 153 -26.87 0.37 14.37
CA MET A 153 -26.51 1.78 14.24
C MET A 153 -27.71 2.71 14.45
N ARG A 154 -27.54 3.71 15.33
CA ARG A 154 -28.54 4.76 15.57
C ARG A 154 -28.88 5.56 14.31
N ASP A 155 -27.88 5.82 13.48
CA ASP A 155 -28.01 6.51 12.19
C ASP A 155 -28.67 5.64 11.09
N GLU A 156 -29.11 4.42 11.43
CA GLU A 156 -29.77 3.45 10.55
C GLU A 156 -31.06 2.89 11.19
N GLN A 157 -31.15 1.57 11.45
CA GLN A 157 -32.34 0.90 11.98
C GLN A 157 -32.21 0.52 13.46
N GLY A 158 -31.11 0.92 14.13
CA GLY A 158 -30.84 0.61 15.54
C GLY A 158 -31.72 1.36 16.55
N GLY A 159 -32.48 2.36 16.10
CA GLY A 159 -33.36 3.14 16.97
C GLY A 159 -32.60 4.11 17.89
N ALA A 160 -33.31 4.68 18.87
CA ALA A 160 -32.79 5.75 19.74
C ALA A 160 -31.57 5.33 20.57
N ASP A 161 -31.54 4.06 21.00
CA ASP A 161 -30.48 3.45 21.81
C ASP A 161 -29.44 2.70 20.96
N GLY A 162 -29.44 2.91 19.64
CA GLY A 162 -28.49 2.29 18.73
C GLY A 162 -27.05 2.78 18.94
N TRP A 163 -26.09 2.01 18.41
CA TRP A 163 -24.67 2.35 18.42
C TRP A 163 -24.42 3.70 17.75
N ILE A 164 -23.60 4.51 18.41
CA ILE A 164 -23.30 5.88 18.07
C ILE A 164 -21.97 5.91 17.31
N ILE A 165 -21.98 6.50 16.13
CA ILE A 165 -20.76 6.69 15.33
C ILE A 165 -19.89 7.75 16.00
N GLU A 166 -18.65 7.39 16.32
CA GLU A 166 -17.60 8.30 16.77
C GLU A 166 -16.94 8.98 15.58
N ARG A 167 -16.54 8.20 14.57
CA ARG A 167 -15.93 8.69 13.33
C ARG A 167 -16.10 7.70 12.18
N CYS A 168 -16.08 8.22 10.97
CA CYS A 168 -16.00 7.43 9.74
C CYS A 168 -14.75 7.84 8.96
N PHE A 169 -14.09 6.90 8.30
CA PHE A 169 -12.93 7.21 7.46
C PHE A 169 -12.73 6.19 6.35
N ILE A 170 -11.94 6.58 5.35
CA ILE A 170 -11.34 5.66 4.39
C ILE A 170 -9.82 5.66 4.57
N LYS A 171 -9.17 4.59 4.11
CA LYS A 171 -7.70 4.54 4.02
C LYS A 171 -7.29 4.82 2.59
N GLU A 172 -6.74 6.02 2.34
CA GLU A 172 -6.20 6.39 1.03
C GLU A 172 -4.71 6.02 0.97
N GLU A 173 -4.25 5.46 -0.16
CA GLU A 173 -2.82 5.31 -0.41
C GLU A 173 -2.22 6.65 -0.83
N VAL A 174 -1.39 7.20 0.06
CA VAL A 174 -0.67 8.45 -0.18
C VAL A 174 0.80 8.10 -0.39
N PRO A 175 1.39 8.43 -1.56
CA PRO A 175 2.84 8.33 -1.75
C PRO A 175 3.55 9.21 -0.72
N VAL A 176 4.40 8.62 0.11
CA VAL A 176 5.21 9.35 1.10
C VAL A 176 6.60 9.58 0.56
N ILE A 177 7.09 8.65 -0.26
CA ILE A 177 8.45 8.67 -0.78
C ILE A 177 8.43 8.21 -2.23
N ASP A 178 8.85 9.11 -3.12
CA ASP A 178 9.23 8.81 -4.50
C ASP A 178 10.75 9.00 -4.58
N ILE A 179 11.52 7.91 -4.44
CA ILE A 179 12.98 7.95 -4.59
C ILE A 179 13.33 7.46 -5.98
N ILE A 180 14.04 8.28 -6.74
CA ILE A 180 14.75 7.81 -7.93
C ILE A 180 15.99 7.06 -7.44
N VAL A 181 16.14 5.81 -7.84
CA VAL A 181 17.36 5.02 -7.60
C VAL A 181 18.21 5.01 -8.87
N ALA A 182 19.52 5.15 -8.70
CA ALA A 182 20.49 5.00 -9.76
C ALA A 182 21.26 3.68 -9.60
N ASP A 183 21.90 3.25 -10.68
CA ASP A 183 22.58 1.97 -10.80
C ASP A 183 21.70 0.80 -10.37
N ASN A 184 22.32 -0.30 -9.98
CA ASN A 184 21.65 -1.51 -9.55
C ASN A 184 21.00 -1.28 -8.18
N PHE A 185 19.88 -1.95 -7.95
CA PHE A 185 19.34 -2.10 -6.62
C PHE A 185 18.85 -3.53 -6.40
N LEU A 186 18.81 -3.94 -5.14
CA LEU A 186 18.32 -5.24 -4.71
C LEU A 186 16.96 -5.09 -4.04
N VAL A 187 16.07 -6.03 -4.31
CA VAL A 187 14.83 -6.25 -3.54
C VAL A 187 15.04 -7.50 -2.69
N CYS A 188 15.20 -7.31 -1.39
CA CYS A 188 15.55 -8.36 -0.44
C CYS A 188 14.37 -8.66 0.49
N TYR A 189 14.17 -9.94 0.82
CA TYR A 189 13.23 -10.33 1.87
C TYR A 189 13.90 -10.19 3.24
N SER A 190 13.23 -9.50 4.15
CA SER A 190 13.75 -9.08 5.46
C SER A 190 12.73 -9.29 6.59
N PRO A 191 12.34 -10.56 6.85
CA PRO A 191 11.24 -10.90 7.75
C PRO A 191 11.46 -10.49 9.21
N SER A 192 12.72 -10.48 9.65
CA SER A 192 13.14 -10.09 11.00
C SER A 192 13.49 -8.61 11.12
N GLY A 193 13.26 -7.82 10.06
CA GLY A 193 13.59 -6.40 10.02
C GLY A 193 14.85 -6.08 9.20
N ILE A 194 15.24 -4.81 9.21
CA ILE A 194 16.31 -4.26 8.37
C ILE A 194 17.66 -4.92 8.72
N ASN A 195 18.52 -5.10 7.71
CA ASN A 195 19.86 -5.74 7.80
C ASN A 195 19.87 -7.26 8.05
N THR A 196 18.72 -7.91 8.13
CA THR A 196 18.63 -9.37 8.16
C THR A 196 17.91 -9.85 6.90
N TYR A 197 18.60 -10.67 6.10
CA TYR A 197 18.07 -11.12 4.80
C TYR A 197 17.94 -12.64 4.74
N GLU A 198 16.88 -13.06 4.04
CA GLU A 198 16.53 -14.44 3.75
C GLU A 198 16.17 -14.58 2.26
N ASP A 199 16.02 -15.81 1.80
CA ASP A 199 15.63 -16.08 0.41
C ASP A 199 14.26 -15.46 0.12
N ILE A 200 14.19 -14.66 -0.94
CA ILE A 200 12.95 -14.03 -1.35
C ILE A 200 11.91 -15.09 -1.77
N PRO A 201 10.71 -15.13 -1.14
CA PRO A 201 9.64 -16.03 -1.55
C PRO A 201 9.17 -15.75 -2.98
N GLN A 202 8.74 -16.80 -3.69
CA GLN A 202 8.31 -16.71 -5.09
C GLN A 202 7.18 -15.68 -5.30
N GLU A 203 6.23 -15.58 -4.37
CA GLU A 203 5.14 -14.60 -4.45
C GLU A 203 5.66 -13.16 -4.50
N LEU A 204 6.70 -12.85 -3.71
CA LEU A 204 7.34 -11.54 -3.71
C LEU A 204 8.20 -11.34 -4.96
N VAL A 205 8.85 -12.39 -5.46
CA VAL A 205 9.53 -12.33 -6.77
C VAL A 205 8.54 -11.92 -7.85
N ASP A 206 7.41 -12.60 -7.98
CA ASP A 206 6.43 -12.32 -9.03
C ASP A 206 5.86 -10.90 -8.91
N LYS A 207 5.52 -10.48 -7.68
CA LYS A 207 5.03 -9.13 -7.38
C LYS A 207 6.04 -8.05 -7.78
N TYR A 208 7.28 -8.16 -7.33
CA TYR A 208 8.30 -7.12 -7.57
C TYR A 208 8.91 -7.20 -8.97
N PHE A 209 8.95 -8.39 -9.58
CA PHE A 209 9.29 -8.54 -11.00
C PHE A 209 8.29 -7.75 -11.85
N LYS A 210 6.98 -7.97 -11.65
CA LYS A 210 5.94 -7.22 -12.37
C LYS A 210 6.04 -5.71 -12.09
N LYS A 211 6.30 -5.32 -10.84
CA LYS A 211 6.45 -3.90 -10.44
C LYS A 211 7.57 -3.21 -11.23
N PHE A 212 8.72 -3.87 -11.40
CA PHE A 212 9.92 -3.29 -12.03
C PHE A 212 10.22 -3.81 -13.43
N GLU A 213 9.30 -4.56 -14.04
CA GLU A 213 9.50 -5.24 -15.33
C GLU A 213 9.95 -4.28 -16.43
N LYS A 214 9.29 -3.11 -16.51
CA LYS A 214 9.58 -2.09 -17.50
C LYS A 214 10.52 -1.02 -16.93
N PRO A 215 11.56 -0.63 -17.68
CA PRO A 215 12.35 0.55 -17.39
C PRO A 215 11.52 1.82 -17.30
N ASP A 216 11.81 2.63 -16.27
CA ASP A 216 11.33 4.00 -16.20
C ASP A 216 12.09 4.87 -17.21
N LYS A 217 11.40 5.84 -17.80
CA LYS A 217 12.00 6.82 -18.71
C LYS A 217 12.21 8.13 -17.96
N PHE A 218 13.44 8.62 -17.96
CA PHE A 218 13.81 9.86 -17.28
C PHE A 218 14.14 10.95 -18.28
N TYR A 219 13.76 12.18 -17.95
CA TYR A 219 14.09 13.38 -18.72
C TYR A 219 14.29 14.56 -17.77
N ARG A 220 14.93 15.62 -18.25
CA ARG A 220 15.02 16.88 -17.50
C ARG A 220 13.87 17.79 -17.91
N ASN A 221 13.14 18.33 -16.94
CA ASN A 221 12.11 19.34 -17.20
C ASN A 221 12.75 20.70 -17.50
N THR A 222 11.92 21.70 -17.81
CA THR A 222 12.37 23.08 -18.11
C THR A 222 13.09 23.76 -16.95
N ASN A 223 12.90 23.28 -15.72
CA ASN A 223 13.55 23.79 -14.51
C ASN A 223 14.87 23.04 -14.20
N GLY A 224 15.26 22.08 -15.05
CA GLY A 224 16.46 21.28 -14.87
C GLY A 224 16.31 20.08 -13.93
N GLU A 225 15.12 19.85 -13.36
CA GLU A 225 14.81 18.75 -12.44
C GLU A 225 14.58 17.45 -13.21
N ILE A 226 14.90 16.31 -12.58
CA ILE A 226 14.64 15.00 -13.16
C ILE A 226 13.15 14.69 -13.04
N ALA A 227 12.50 14.46 -14.17
CA ALA A 227 11.13 13.97 -14.27
C ALA A 227 11.12 12.54 -14.82
N VAL A 228 10.05 11.81 -14.50
CA VAL A 228 9.90 10.39 -14.83
C VAL A 228 8.58 10.11 -15.54
N ILE A 229 8.65 9.37 -16.65
CA ILE A 229 7.50 8.70 -17.26
C ILE A 229 7.58 7.24 -16.85
N ASN A 230 6.68 6.84 -15.96
CA ASN A 230 6.57 5.44 -15.53
C ASN A 230 5.53 4.73 -16.41
N GLU A 231 5.98 3.82 -17.27
CA GLU A 231 5.10 3.12 -18.21
C GLU A 231 4.17 2.10 -17.53
N ASN A 232 4.50 1.65 -16.31
CA ASN A 232 3.67 0.74 -15.53
C ASN A 232 2.51 1.47 -14.81
N HIS A 233 2.59 2.79 -14.67
CA HIS A 233 1.61 3.63 -13.96
C HIS A 233 0.94 4.69 -14.84
N ARG A 234 0.97 4.57 -16.17
CA ARG A 234 0.10 5.38 -17.04
C ARG A 234 -1.35 5.18 -16.58
N LYS A 235 -1.95 6.22 -15.98
CA LYS A 235 -3.41 6.29 -15.81
C LYS A 235 -4.01 6.15 -17.21
N LYS A 236 -5.03 5.30 -17.35
CA LYS A 236 -5.77 5.13 -18.61
C LYS A 236 -6.37 6.44 -19.13
N ASP A 237 -6.51 7.45 -18.29
CA ASP A 237 -7.19 8.72 -18.59
C ASP A 237 -6.37 9.74 -19.40
N GLU A 238 -5.09 9.48 -19.69
CA GLU A 238 -4.26 10.37 -20.53
C GLU A 238 -4.20 9.96 -22.01
N ILE A 239 -4.97 8.95 -22.43
CA ILE A 239 -5.01 8.48 -23.82
C ILE A 239 -6.14 9.14 -24.64
N GLU A 240 -7.07 9.86 -24.00
CA GLU A 240 -8.11 10.65 -24.68
C GLU A 240 -7.82 12.15 -24.64
N ARG A 241 -6.82 12.59 -25.41
CA ARG A 241 -6.79 13.94 -26.02
C ARG A 241 -6.12 13.91 -27.38
#